data_AF-F4MZ48-F1
#
_entry.id   AF-F4MZ48-F1
#
_cell.length_a   1.000
_cell.length_b   1.000
_cell.length_c   1.000
_cell.angle_alpha   90.00
_cell.angle_beta   90.00
_cell.angle_gamma   90.00
#
_symmetry.space_group_name_H-M   'P 1'
#
loop_
_entity.id
_entity.type
_entity.pdbx_description
1 polymer ?
#
loop_
_entity_poly.entity_id
_entity_poly.type
_entity_poly.pdbx_seq_one_letter_code
_entity_poly.pdbx_strand_id
1 'polypeptide(L)'
;MTQQNTKIPVQQGAQRLRRELKSRHLAMIAIGGSIGTGLFVASGATVSQAGPGGALLSYALIGLMVYFLMTSLGELAAFMPVSGSFSTYGSKYVEEGFGFALGWNYWYNWAVTIAVDLVAAQLVMNYWFPDAPGWIWSALFLALMFLLNYISVKGFGEAEYWFSLIKVTTVIIFIIIGVMMISGIMKGGESAGWHNWTIGDAPFAGGFSAMIGVAMIVGFSFQGTELIGIAAGESKDPGKTSLVRCARYSGVFCCSISSLS
;
A
#
# COMPACT_ATOMS: atom_id res chain seq x y z
N MET A 1 1.35 61.84 1.57
CA MET A 1 1.32 60.58 2.35
C MET A 1 1.20 59.44 1.36
N THR A 2 2.33 58.87 0.95
CA THR A 2 2.37 57.84 -0.10
C THR A 2 3.04 56.62 0.51
N GLN A 3 2.24 55.60 0.78
CA GLN A 3 2.62 54.33 1.42
C GLN A 3 3.69 53.61 0.57
N GLN A 4 4.93 53.53 1.07
CA GLN A 4 5.97 52.68 0.50
C GLN A 4 5.68 51.22 0.87
N ASN A 5 5.07 50.51 -0.07
CA ASN A 5 4.87 49.07 -0.02
C ASN A 5 6.22 48.36 -0.13
N THR A 6 6.82 48.04 1.03
CA THR A 6 8.04 47.24 1.12
C THR A 6 7.70 45.80 0.74
N LYS A 7 7.91 45.45 -0.54
CA LYS A 7 7.86 44.06 -1.01
C LYS A 7 9.04 43.31 -0.40
N ILE A 8 8.80 42.59 0.69
CA ILE A 8 9.74 41.59 1.21
C ILE A 8 9.87 40.50 0.13
N PRO A 9 11.07 40.24 -0.43
CA PRO A 9 11.26 39.10 -1.29
C PRO A 9 11.18 37.84 -0.43
N VAL A 10 10.06 37.12 -0.50
CA VAL A 10 9.96 35.78 0.07
C VAL A 10 10.89 34.88 -0.74
N GLN A 11 12.09 34.65 -0.21
CA GLN A 11 13.04 33.63 -0.63
C GLN A 11 12.39 32.25 -0.43
N GLN A 12 11.56 31.80 -1.37
CA GLN A 12 11.13 30.40 -1.44
C GLN A 12 12.19 29.60 -2.20
N GLY A 13 13.22 29.18 -1.47
CA GLY A 13 14.14 28.11 -1.87
C GLY A 13 13.46 26.74 -1.82
N ALA A 14 12.24 26.61 -2.36
CA ALA A 14 11.60 25.32 -2.55
C ALA A 14 12.23 24.69 -3.80
N GLN A 15 13.12 23.73 -3.56
CA GLN A 15 13.72 22.85 -4.54
C GLN A 15 12.59 22.32 -5.45
N ARG A 16 12.48 22.92 -6.63
CA ARG A 16 11.41 22.66 -7.60
C ARG A 16 11.63 21.23 -8.10
N LEU A 17 11.01 20.25 -7.44
CA LEU A 17 10.97 18.85 -7.90
C LEU A 17 10.66 18.89 -9.40
N ARG A 18 11.58 18.34 -10.21
CA ARG A 18 11.43 18.30 -11.66
C ARG A 18 10.10 17.62 -11.96
N ARG A 19 9.09 18.41 -12.31
CA ARG A 19 7.74 18.01 -12.73
C ARG A 19 7.80 17.30 -14.08
N GLU A 20 8.52 16.19 -14.15
CA GLU A 20 8.69 15.37 -15.36
C GLU A 20 7.82 14.10 -15.34
N LEU A 21 7.24 13.71 -14.19
CA LEU A 21 6.24 12.65 -14.14
C LEU A 21 4.82 13.20 -14.37
N LYS A 22 4.16 12.70 -15.42
CA LYS A 22 2.75 12.99 -15.71
C LYS A 22 1.87 12.40 -14.60
N SER A 23 0.77 13.08 -14.24
CA SER A 23 -0.16 12.66 -13.16
C SER A 23 -0.63 11.20 -13.26
N ARG A 24 -0.72 10.65 -14.48
CA ARG A 24 -1.04 9.24 -14.70
C ARG A 24 0.02 8.25 -14.20
N HIS A 25 1.31 8.59 -14.28
CA HIS A 25 2.39 7.73 -13.79
C HIS A 25 2.41 7.76 -12.26
N LEU A 26 2.19 8.93 -11.65
CA LEU A 26 2.08 9.06 -10.21
C LEU A 26 0.89 8.27 -9.64
N ALA A 27 -0.27 8.31 -10.30
CA ALA A 27 -1.44 7.53 -9.88
C ALA A 27 -1.19 6.01 -9.99
N MET A 28 -0.54 5.56 -11.06
CA MET A 28 -0.23 4.14 -11.26
C MET A 28 0.86 3.65 -10.30
N ILE A 29 1.88 4.46 -10.02
CA ILE A 29 2.89 4.16 -8.99
C ILE A 29 2.21 4.03 -7.63
N ALA A 30 1.29 4.94 -7.30
CA ALA A 30 0.58 4.89 -6.02
C ALA A 30 -0.33 3.65 -5.90
N ILE A 31 -1.00 3.23 -6.97
CA ILE A 31 -1.78 1.97 -7.00
C ILE A 31 -0.86 0.74 -6.94
N GLY A 32 0.25 0.76 -7.68
CA GLY A 32 1.23 -0.33 -7.72
C GLY A 32 2.00 -0.50 -6.42
N GLY A 33 2.19 0.58 -5.67
CA GLY A 33 2.78 0.60 -4.34
C GLY A 33 1.81 0.19 -3.24
N SER A 34 0.51 0.45 -3.40
CA SER A 34 -0.52 0.01 -2.45
C SER A 34 -0.95 -1.45 -2.66
N ILE A 35 -0.76 -2.02 -3.87
CA ILE A 35 -0.94 -3.45 -4.15
C ILE A 35 0.41 -4.17 -3.98
N GLY A 36 0.66 -4.59 -2.73
CA GLY A 36 1.92 -5.20 -2.29
C GLY A 36 1.97 -6.73 -2.36
N THR A 37 3.15 -7.27 -2.03
CA THR A 37 3.42 -8.71 -1.82
C THR A 37 2.53 -9.32 -0.72
N GLY A 38 2.12 -8.50 0.26
CA GLY A 38 1.21 -8.89 1.34
C GLY A 38 -0.14 -9.43 0.84
N LEU A 39 -0.66 -8.93 -0.29
CA LEU A 39 -1.95 -9.35 -0.82
C LEU A 39 -1.98 -10.83 -1.23
N PHE A 40 -0.87 -11.37 -1.75
CA PHE A 40 -0.83 -12.75 -2.25
C PHE A 40 -0.17 -13.71 -1.27
N VAL A 41 0.89 -13.27 -0.60
CA VAL A 41 1.65 -14.13 0.33
C VAL A 41 0.95 -14.20 1.69
N ALA A 42 0.32 -13.12 2.14
CA ALA A 42 -0.18 -13.00 3.50
C ALA A 42 -1.70 -13.25 3.64
N SER A 43 -2.48 -13.13 2.57
CA SER A 43 -3.92 -13.46 2.55
C SER A 43 -4.18 -14.94 2.82
N GLY A 44 -3.42 -15.84 2.18
CA GLY A 44 -3.51 -17.28 2.45
C GLY A 44 -3.19 -17.62 3.92
N ALA A 45 -2.14 -17.00 4.46
CA ALA A 45 -1.78 -17.14 5.87
C ALA A 45 -2.90 -16.62 6.80
N THR A 46 -3.52 -15.50 6.44
CA THR A 46 -4.62 -14.86 7.18
C THR A 46 -5.85 -15.77 7.29
N VAL A 47 -6.30 -16.34 6.17
CA VAL A 47 -7.44 -17.26 6.15
C VAL A 47 -7.11 -18.57 6.88
N SER A 48 -5.89 -19.10 6.71
CA SER A 48 -5.48 -20.35 7.37
C SER A 48 -5.38 -20.24 8.90
N GLN A 49 -5.01 -19.06 9.44
CA GLN A 49 -4.78 -18.86 10.87
C GLN A 49 -6.03 -18.41 11.62
N ALA A 50 -6.80 -17.46 11.08
CA ALA A 50 -7.98 -16.91 11.74
C ALA A 50 -9.31 -17.51 11.22
N GLY A 51 -9.29 -18.31 10.16
CA GLY A 51 -10.47 -18.78 9.47
C GLY A 51 -11.11 -17.69 8.58
N PRO A 52 -12.09 -18.06 7.74
CA PRO A 52 -12.69 -17.14 6.78
C PRO A 52 -13.46 -15.98 7.44
N GLY A 53 -14.16 -16.23 8.55
CA GLY A 53 -14.86 -15.18 9.30
C GLY A 53 -13.91 -14.27 10.08
N GLY A 54 -12.87 -14.82 10.69
CA GLY A 54 -11.84 -14.05 11.38
C GLY A 54 -11.02 -13.14 10.45
N ALA A 55 -10.69 -13.64 9.25
CA ALA A 55 -10.06 -12.86 8.20
C ALA A 55 -10.94 -11.69 7.77
N LEU A 56 -12.20 -11.95 7.37
CA LEU A 56 -13.13 -10.91 6.92
C LEU A 56 -13.40 -9.85 7.99
N LEU A 57 -13.60 -10.25 9.24
CA LEU A 57 -13.80 -9.32 10.35
C LEU A 57 -12.58 -8.43 10.56
N SER A 58 -11.37 -9.00 10.49
CA SER A 58 -10.12 -8.25 10.66
C SER A 58 -9.92 -7.25 9.52
N TYR A 59 -10.16 -7.66 8.27
CA TYR A 59 -10.13 -6.77 7.10
C TYR A 59 -11.17 -5.64 7.20
N ALA A 60 -12.39 -5.94 7.64
CA ALA A 60 -13.44 -4.94 7.81
C ALA A 60 -13.09 -3.92 8.90
N LEU A 61 -12.60 -4.38 10.06
CA LEU A 61 -12.26 -3.51 11.18
C LEU A 61 -11.07 -2.61 10.87
N ILE A 62 -9.97 -3.17 10.38
CA ILE A 62 -8.77 -2.39 10.03
C ILE A 62 -9.04 -1.51 8.81
N GLY A 63 -9.77 -2.02 7.81
CA GLY A 63 -10.16 -1.24 6.63
C GLY A 63 -11.01 -0.03 6.99
N LEU A 64 -11.95 -0.16 7.93
CA LEU A 64 -12.75 0.95 8.46
C LEU A 64 -11.88 1.97 9.21
N MET A 65 -10.93 1.51 10.03
CA MET A 65 -9.99 2.38 10.72
C MET A 65 -9.14 3.18 9.72
N VAL A 66 -8.55 2.51 8.72
CA VAL A 66 -7.76 3.14 7.66
C VAL A 66 -8.61 4.12 6.84
N TYR A 67 -9.87 3.78 6.56
CA TYR A 67 -10.79 4.67 5.87
C TYR A 67 -11.00 6.00 6.62
N PHE A 68 -11.20 5.95 7.93
CA PHE A 68 -11.31 7.17 8.75
C PHE A 68 -10.01 7.95 8.73
N LEU A 69 -8.86 7.30 8.91
CA LEU A 69 -7.55 7.95 8.87
C LEU A 69 -7.30 8.66 7.54
N MET A 70 -7.55 8.00 6.41
CA MET A 70 -7.34 8.59 5.08
C MET A 70 -8.32 9.72 4.79
N THR A 71 -9.56 9.61 5.28
CA THR A 71 -10.55 10.68 5.13
C THR A 71 -10.13 11.93 5.91
N SER A 72 -9.70 11.78 7.16
CA SER A 72 -9.19 12.89 7.98
C SER A 72 -7.92 13.51 7.41
N LEU A 73 -6.95 12.69 6.96
CA LEU A 73 -5.75 13.19 6.29
C LEU A 73 -6.08 13.95 5.01
N GLY A 74 -7.03 13.44 4.21
CA GLY A 74 -7.46 14.10 2.97
C GLY A 74 -8.11 15.47 3.21
N GLU A 75 -8.89 15.63 4.28
CA GLU A 75 -9.47 16.92 4.67
C GLU A 75 -8.41 17.90 5.17
N LEU A 76 -7.42 17.42 5.92
CA LEU A 76 -6.29 18.22 6.36
C LEU A 76 -5.41 18.69 5.20
N ALA A 77 -5.16 17.81 4.22
CA ALA A 77 -4.44 18.14 3.00
C ALA A 77 -5.17 19.15 2.11
N ALA A 78 -6.50 19.08 2.07
CA ALA A 78 -7.33 20.05 1.35
C ALA A 78 -7.34 21.43 2.06
N PHE A 79 -7.36 21.44 3.39
CA PHE A 79 -7.35 22.67 4.19
C PHE A 79 -5.99 23.36 4.17
N MET A 80 -4.90 22.59 4.23
CA MET A 80 -3.53 23.11 4.21
C MET A 80 -2.67 22.30 3.23
N PRO A 81 -2.62 22.73 1.94
CA PRO A 81 -1.79 22.07 0.92
C PRO A 81 -0.33 22.48 1.10
N VAL A 82 0.31 21.96 2.13
CA VAL A 82 1.77 22.00 2.30
C VAL A 82 2.38 20.78 1.62
N SER A 83 3.47 20.96 0.87
CA SER A 83 4.20 19.89 0.17
C SER A 83 5.04 19.04 1.15
N GLY A 84 4.48 18.66 2.30
CA GLY A 84 5.14 17.92 3.36
C GLY A 84 4.48 16.58 3.63
N SER A 85 5.29 15.60 4.03
CA SER A 85 4.83 14.32 4.57
C SER A 85 3.93 14.53 5.80
N PHE A 86 3.16 13.50 6.19
CA PHE A 86 2.24 13.55 7.33
C PHE A 86 2.93 13.97 8.64
N SER A 87 4.25 13.74 8.75
CA SER A 87 5.10 14.24 9.83
C SER A 87 5.00 15.76 10.00
N THR A 88 4.86 16.53 8.91
CA THR A 88 4.71 17.99 8.96
C THR A 88 3.38 18.41 9.60
N TYR A 89 2.31 17.66 9.37
CA TYR A 89 1.04 17.88 10.06
C TYR A 89 1.17 17.55 11.55
N GLY A 90 1.85 16.45 11.89
CA GLY A 90 2.14 16.08 13.28
C GLY A 90 2.96 17.15 14.02
N SER A 91 4.02 17.68 13.41
CA SER A 91 4.84 18.75 13.99
C SER A 91 4.04 20.03 14.26
N LYS A 92 3.08 20.35 13.39
CA LYS A 92 2.35 21.62 13.43
C LYS A 92 1.14 21.61 14.36
N TYR A 93 0.45 20.48 14.46
CA TYR A 93 -0.81 20.37 15.24
C TYR A 93 -0.64 19.70 16.60
N VAL A 94 0.44 18.95 16.82
CA VAL A 94 0.73 18.27 18.10
C VAL A 94 1.94 18.92 18.77
N GLU A 95 3.13 18.60 18.26
CA GLU A 95 4.41 19.12 18.75
C GLU A 95 5.52 18.76 17.76
N GLU A 96 6.57 19.58 17.67
CA GLU A 96 7.73 19.33 16.81
C GLU A 96 8.37 17.95 17.06
N GLY A 97 8.50 17.53 18.33
CA GLY A 97 9.01 16.20 18.71
C GLY A 97 8.13 15.04 18.24
N PHE A 98 6.81 15.21 18.22
CA PHE A 98 5.88 14.19 17.71
C PHE A 98 6.04 14.00 16.21
N GLY A 99 6.16 15.09 15.44
CA GLY A 99 6.39 14.99 14.00
C GLY A 99 7.77 14.42 13.64
N PHE A 100 8.82 14.68 14.44
CA PHE A 100 10.11 14.00 14.29
C PHE A 100 9.99 12.49 14.51
N ALA A 101 9.30 12.07 15.58
CA ALA A 101 9.06 10.66 15.87
C ALA A 101 8.27 9.97 14.74
N LEU A 102 7.23 10.62 14.20
CA LEU A 102 6.47 10.12 13.05
C LEU A 102 7.34 9.94 11.81
N GLY A 103 8.24 10.90 11.53
CA GLY A 103 9.17 10.80 10.40
C GLY A 103 10.10 9.60 10.51
N TRP A 104 10.68 9.36 11.70
CA TRP A 104 11.51 8.18 11.94
C TRP A 104 10.73 6.87 11.90
N ASN A 105 9.52 6.84 12.45
CA ASN A 105 8.65 5.66 12.37
C ASN A 105 8.33 5.32 10.92
N TYR A 106 8.03 6.34 10.11
CA TYR A 106 7.75 6.18 8.69
C TYR A 106 8.97 5.61 7.94
N TRP A 107 10.15 6.19 8.15
CA TRP A 107 11.38 5.68 7.53
C TRP A 107 11.70 4.24 7.95
N TYR A 108 11.59 3.92 9.24
CA TYR A 108 11.82 2.57 9.75
C TYR A 108 10.82 1.57 9.16
N ASN A 109 9.55 1.96 9.06
CA ASN A 109 8.51 1.14 8.46
C ASN A 109 8.84 0.79 6.99
N TRP A 110 9.31 1.76 6.20
CA TRP A 110 9.80 1.50 4.83
C TRP A 110 11.01 0.57 4.77
N ALA A 111 11.96 0.72 5.69
CA ALA A 111 13.12 -0.16 5.76
C ALA A 111 12.70 -1.62 6.05
N VAL A 112 11.73 -1.81 6.96
CA VAL A 112 11.15 -3.13 7.25
C VAL A 112 10.41 -3.69 6.04
N THR A 113 9.64 -2.88 5.31
CA THR A 113 8.91 -3.32 4.10
C THR A 113 9.86 -3.89 3.04
N ILE A 114 11.02 -3.23 2.80
CA ILE A 114 12.02 -3.76 1.86
C ILE A 114 12.53 -5.13 2.32
N ALA A 115 12.78 -5.31 3.61
CA ALA A 115 13.19 -6.60 4.15
C ALA A 115 12.10 -7.68 3.95
N VAL A 116 10.82 -7.33 4.17
CA VAL A 116 9.68 -8.23 3.95
C VAL A 116 9.56 -8.61 2.47
N ASP A 117 9.72 -7.67 1.54
CA ASP A 117 9.67 -7.96 0.10
C ASP A 117 10.79 -8.92 -0.34
N LEU A 118 12.00 -8.78 0.21
CA LEU A 118 13.10 -9.72 -0.04
C LEU A 118 12.82 -11.11 0.55
N VAL A 119 12.09 -11.18 1.67
CA VAL A 119 11.61 -12.43 2.26
C VAL A 119 10.51 -13.07 1.39
N ALA A 120 9.58 -12.27 0.86
CA ALA A 120 8.57 -12.76 -0.07
C ALA A 120 9.21 -13.29 -1.35
N ALA A 121 10.20 -12.59 -1.92
CA ALA A 121 10.92 -13.04 -3.11
C ALA A 121 11.64 -14.38 -2.90
N GLN A 122 12.31 -14.59 -1.76
CA GLN A 122 12.92 -15.90 -1.47
C GLN A 122 11.86 -17.01 -1.31
N LEU A 123 10.70 -16.73 -0.70
CA LEU A 123 9.63 -17.72 -0.54
C LEU A 123 9.12 -18.20 -1.90
N VAL A 124 8.94 -17.27 -2.85
CA VAL A 124 8.53 -17.60 -4.22
C VAL A 124 9.63 -18.39 -4.94
N MET A 125 10.90 -18.00 -4.81
CA MET A 125 11.99 -18.72 -5.48
C MET A 125 12.23 -20.12 -4.89
N ASN A 126 12.04 -20.30 -3.59
CA ASN A 126 12.14 -21.61 -2.92
C ASN A 126 11.09 -22.60 -3.45
N TYR A 127 9.95 -22.14 -3.94
CA TYR A 127 8.96 -23.02 -4.58
C TYR A 127 9.50 -23.68 -5.86
N TRP A 128 10.31 -22.97 -6.65
CA TRP A 128 10.88 -23.47 -7.90
C TRP A 128 12.27 -24.09 -7.72
N PHE A 129 13.06 -23.56 -6.79
CA PHE A 129 14.44 -23.95 -6.51
C PHE A 129 14.61 -24.24 -5.01
N PRO A 130 14.05 -25.35 -4.51
CA PRO A 130 14.06 -25.67 -3.08
C PRO A 130 15.46 -25.96 -2.51
N ASP A 131 16.40 -26.39 -3.36
CA ASP A 131 17.76 -26.74 -2.94
C ASP A 131 18.67 -25.51 -2.72
N ALA A 132 18.27 -24.34 -3.20
CA ALA A 132 19.05 -23.11 -3.08
C ALA A 132 18.77 -22.39 -1.75
N PRO A 133 19.80 -22.02 -0.96
CA PRO A 133 19.60 -21.25 0.27
C PRO A 133 18.89 -19.91 0.04
N GLY A 134 17.82 -19.64 0.79
CA GLY A 134 16.97 -18.45 0.61
C GLY A 134 17.73 -17.11 0.69
N TRP A 135 18.82 -17.03 1.47
CA TRP A 135 19.63 -15.82 1.59
C TRP A 135 20.29 -15.41 0.26
N ILE A 136 20.58 -16.37 -0.63
CA ILE A 136 21.17 -16.11 -1.95
C ILE A 136 20.16 -15.35 -2.81
N TRP A 137 18.90 -15.77 -2.80
CA TRP A 137 17.83 -15.09 -3.51
C TRP A 137 17.60 -13.69 -2.97
N SER A 138 17.51 -13.52 -1.64
CA SER A 138 17.36 -12.20 -1.04
C SER A 138 18.54 -11.26 -1.35
N ALA A 139 19.78 -11.76 -1.31
CA ALA A 139 20.97 -10.98 -1.67
C ALA A 139 20.97 -10.58 -3.16
N LEU A 140 20.57 -11.48 -4.05
CA LEU A 140 20.48 -11.24 -5.48
C LEU A 140 19.43 -10.17 -5.81
N PHE A 141 18.23 -10.27 -5.25
CA PHE A 141 17.17 -9.27 -5.47
C PHE A 141 17.54 -7.91 -4.88
N LEU A 142 18.20 -7.87 -3.71
CA LEU A 142 18.70 -6.63 -3.13
C LEU A 142 19.75 -5.97 -4.02
N ALA A 143 20.72 -6.75 -4.52
CA ALA A 143 21.75 -6.25 -5.43
C ALA A 143 21.13 -5.70 -6.73
N LEU A 144 20.13 -6.39 -7.27
CA LEU A 144 19.39 -5.95 -8.45
C LEU A 144 18.62 -4.64 -8.19
N MET A 145 17.93 -4.53 -7.05
CA MET A 145 17.26 -3.28 -6.65
C MET A 145 18.25 -2.12 -6.52
N PHE A 146 19.38 -2.35 -5.87
CA PHE A 146 20.41 -1.32 -5.72
C PHE A 146 20.99 -0.88 -7.07
N LEU A 147 21.23 -1.82 -7.98
CA LEU A 147 21.73 -1.55 -9.32
C LEU A 147 20.73 -0.75 -10.15
N LEU A 148 19.44 -1.12 -10.11
CA LEU A 148 18.38 -0.37 -10.80
C LEU A 148 18.22 1.05 -10.25
N ASN A 149 18.33 1.21 -8.93
CA ASN A 149 18.29 2.52 -8.28
C ASN A 149 19.45 3.41 -8.74
N TYR A 150 20.64 2.83 -8.93
CA TYR A 150 21.84 3.54 -9.37
C TYR A 150 21.79 3.99 -10.83
N ILE A 151 21.18 3.21 -11.74
CA ILE A 151 21.34 3.40 -13.19
C ILE A 151 20.39 4.45 -13.79
N SER A 152 19.13 4.57 -13.36
CA SER A 152 18.23 5.61 -13.89
C SER A 152 16.90 5.72 -13.15
N VAL A 153 16.69 6.85 -12.47
CA VAL A 153 15.40 7.21 -11.84
C VAL A 153 14.26 7.33 -12.87
N LYS A 154 14.59 7.66 -14.14
CA LYS A 154 13.60 7.72 -15.22
C LYS A 154 13.15 6.33 -15.69
N GLY A 155 14.08 5.39 -15.81
CA GLY A 155 13.76 4.00 -16.18
C GLY A 155 12.93 3.30 -15.11
N PHE A 156 13.18 3.62 -13.84
CA PHE A 156 12.41 3.08 -12.71
C PHE A 156 10.92 3.42 -12.80
N GLY A 157 10.56 4.69 -13.07
CA GLY A 157 9.16 5.10 -13.16
C GLY A 157 8.38 4.47 -14.33
N GLU A 158 9.04 4.19 -15.47
CA GLU A 158 8.40 3.44 -16.57
C GLU A 158 8.30 1.95 -16.25
N ALA A 159 9.35 1.35 -15.69
CA ALA A 159 9.31 -0.06 -15.28
C ALA A 159 8.21 -0.31 -14.25
N GLU A 160 8.07 0.57 -13.26
CA GLU A 160 7.05 0.48 -12.22
C GLU A 160 5.64 0.64 -12.77
N TYR A 161 5.44 1.49 -13.78
CA TYR A 161 4.17 1.57 -14.49
C TYR A 161 3.79 0.23 -15.15
N TRP A 162 4.74 -0.39 -15.86
CA TRP A 162 4.51 -1.70 -16.50
C TRP A 162 4.29 -2.82 -15.46
N PHE A 163 5.08 -2.85 -14.39
CA PHE A 163 4.91 -3.84 -13.32
C PHE A 163 3.59 -3.65 -12.58
N SER A 164 3.15 -2.42 -12.32
CA SER A 164 1.83 -2.15 -11.73
C SER A 164 0.70 -2.64 -12.63
N LEU A 165 0.83 -2.50 -13.95
CA LEU A 165 -0.17 -3.01 -14.89
C LEU A 165 -0.27 -4.53 -14.80
N ILE A 166 0.86 -5.24 -14.79
CA ILE A 166 0.90 -6.70 -14.62
C ILE A 166 0.23 -7.09 -13.30
N LYS A 167 0.58 -6.44 -12.18
CA LYS A 167 -0.03 -6.71 -10.87
C LYS A 167 -1.56 -6.60 -10.90
N VAL A 168 -2.09 -5.52 -11.46
CA VAL A 168 -3.55 -5.31 -11.55
C VAL A 168 -4.19 -6.38 -12.42
N THR A 169 -3.58 -6.72 -13.56
CA THR A 169 -4.06 -7.82 -14.41
C THR A 169 -4.06 -9.16 -13.67
N THR A 170 -3.02 -9.46 -12.89
CA THR A 170 -2.94 -10.69 -12.07
C THR A 170 -4.07 -10.75 -11.04
N VAL A 171 -4.39 -9.64 -10.36
CA VAL A 171 -5.53 -9.58 -9.42
C VAL A 171 -6.84 -9.88 -10.14
N ILE A 172 -7.07 -9.27 -11.31
CA ILE A 172 -8.29 -9.51 -12.10
C ILE A 172 -8.41 -10.99 -12.50
N ILE A 173 -7.31 -11.59 -12.98
CA ILE A 173 -7.28 -13.03 -13.33
C ILE A 173 -7.57 -13.89 -12.09
N PHE A 174 -6.96 -13.57 -10.95
CA PHE A 174 -7.18 -14.29 -9.70
C PHE A 174 -8.65 -14.26 -9.25
N ILE A 175 -9.30 -13.09 -9.33
CA ILE A 175 -10.74 -12.95 -9.03
C ILE A 175 -11.59 -13.79 -10.00
N ILE A 176 -11.29 -13.73 -11.31
CA ILE A 176 -12.03 -14.51 -12.32
C ILE A 176 -11.90 -16.02 -12.04
N ILE A 177 -10.68 -16.49 -11.75
CA ILE A 177 -10.41 -17.89 -11.38
C ILE A 177 -11.16 -18.26 -10.10
N GLY A 178 -11.11 -17.42 -9.06
CA GLY A 178 -11.82 -17.63 -7.80
C GLY A 178 -13.35 -17.76 -8.00
N VAL A 179 -13.95 -16.87 -8.80
CA VAL A 179 -15.37 -16.95 -9.14
C VAL A 179 -15.70 -18.21 -9.95
N MET A 180 -14.84 -18.61 -10.89
CA MET A 180 -14.98 -19.88 -11.63
C MET A 180 -14.87 -21.12 -10.72
N MET A 181 -14.05 -21.07 -9.66
CA MET A 181 -13.97 -22.14 -8.64
C MET A 181 -15.25 -22.20 -7.79
N ILE A 182 -15.75 -21.06 -7.31
CA ILE A 182 -16.97 -20.98 -6.49
C ILE A 182 -18.21 -21.42 -7.30
N SER A 183 -18.28 -21.04 -8.57
CA SER A 183 -19.37 -21.44 -9.48
C SER A 183 -19.30 -22.90 -9.95
N GLY A 184 -18.25 -23.64 -9.56
CA GLY A 184 -18.12 -25.08 -9.84
C GLY A 184 -17.85 -25.42 -11.32
N ILE A 185 -17.45 -24.43 -12.13
CA ILE A 185 -17.16 -24.63 -13.57
C ILE A 185 -15.83 -25.39 -13.75
N MET A 186 -14.88 -25.20 -12.85
CA MET A 186 -13.64 -25.97 -12.82
C MET A 186 -13.84 -27.35 -12.17
N LYS A 187 -13.99 -28.38 -12.99
CA LYS A 187 -14.03 -29.79 -12.59
C LYS A 187 -12.62 -30.26 -12.17
N GLY A 188 -12.25 -30.05 -10.91
CA GLY A 188 -10.97 -30.53 -10.37
C GLY A 188 -10.55 -29.98 -9.00
N GLY A 189 -11.13 -28.87 -8.54
CA GLY A 189 -10.98 -28.41 -7.16
C GLY A 189 -12.06 -29.03 -6.27
N GLU A 190 -11.74 -29.33 -5.01
CA GLU A 190 -12.78 -29.56 -3.99
C GLU A 190 -13.78 -28.39 -4.06
N SER A 191 -15.08 -28.69 -3.94
CA SER A 191 -16.13 -27.69 -4.08
C SER A 191 -15.83 -26.53 -3.13
N ALA A 192 -15.39 -25.39 -3.68
CA ALA A 192 -15.24 -24.13 -2.96
C ALA A 192 -16.64 -23.57 -2.67
N GLY A 193 -17.39 -24.31 -1.86
CA GLY A 193 -18.75 -24.02 -1.48
C GLY A 193 -18.82 -23.55 -0.03
N TRP A 194 -20.06 -23.42 0.46
CA TRP A 194 -20.38 -23.08 1.84
C TRP A 194 -19.76 -24.00 2.90
N HIS A 195 -19.26 -25.17 2.48
CA HIS A 195 -18.51 -26.07 3.35
C HIS A 195 -17.26 -25.41 3.95
N ASN A 196 -16.53 -24.56 3.21
CA ASN A 196 -15.33 -23.89 3.72
C ASN A 196 -15.57 -23.00 4.95
N TRP A 197 -16.82 -22.61 5.19
CA TRP A 197 -17.22 -21.82 6.36
C TRP A 197 -17.49 -22.67 7.60
N THR A 198 -17.56 -24.00 7.45
CA THR A 198 -17.87 -24.97 8.51
C THR A 198 -16.80 -26.06 8.66
N ILE A 199 -15.70 -25.98 7.89
CA ILE A 199 -14.57 -26.91 8.04
C ILE A 199 -13.77 -26.57 9.31
N GLY A 200 -13.59 -27.57 10.17
CA GLY A 200 -12.77 -27.44 11.38
C GLY A 200 -13.32 -26.40 12.36
N ASP A 201 -12.45 -25.48 12.80
CA ASP A 201 -12.81 -24.38 13.71
C ASP A 201 -13.38 -23.15 12.99
N ALA A 202 -13.69 -23.25 11.69
CA ALA A 202 -14.34 -22.16 10.96
C ALA A 202 -15.73 -21.84 11.55
N PRO A 203 -16.16 -20.56 11.58
CA PRO A 203 -15.59 -19.42 10.87
C PRO A 203 -14.46 -18.66 11.58
N PHE A 204 -14.16 -18.97 12.85
CA PHE A 204 -13.10 -18.30 13.64
C PHE A 204 -12.11 -19.34 14.19
N ALA A 205 -10.96 -19.47 13.52
CA ALA A 205 -9.88 -20.37 13.95
C ALA A 205 -8.82 -19.62 14.79
N GLY A 206 -8.08 -20.36 15.63
CA GLY A 206 -6.93 -19.82 16.38
C GLY A 206 -7.24 -18.83 17.52
N GLY A 207 -8.51 -18.51 17.75
CA GLY A 207 -8.97 -17.64 18.85
C GLY A 207 -8.53 -16.18 18.72
N PHE A 208 -8.66 -15.43 19.83
CA PHE A 208 -8.40 -13.99 19.85
C PHE A 208 -6.95 -13.63 19.50
N SER A 209 -5.98 -14.47 19.90
CA SER A 209 -4.56 -14.25 19.60
C SER A 209 -4.24 -14.33 18.10
N ALA A 210 -4.83 -15.30 17.39
CA ALA A 210 -4.71 -15.40 15.94
C ALA A 210 -5.37 -14.21 15.25
N MET A 211 -6.50 -13.73 15.77
CA MET A 211 -7.17 -12.53 15.24
C MET A 211 -6.31 -11.27 15.38
N ILE A 212 -5.58 -11.10 16.50
CA ILE A 212 -4.61 -10.00 16.65
C ILE A 212 -3.46 -10.16 15.64
N GLY A 213 -2.91 -11.37 15.49
CA GLY A 213 -1.86 -11.66 14.52
C GLY A 213 -2.28 -11.30 13.10
N VAL A 214 -3.48 -11.72 12.71
CA VAL A 214 -4.09 -11.40 11.42
C VAL A 214 -4.35 -9.92 11.28
N ALA A 215 -4.84 -9.22 12.31
CA ALA A 215 -5.04 -7.77 12.25
C ALA A 215 -3.73 -7.01 11.94
N MET A 216 -2.58 -7.48 12.43
CA MET A 216 -1.27 -6.91 12.07
C MET A 216 -0.91 -7.16 10.60
N ILE A 217 -1.14 -8.37 10.09
CA ILE A 217 -0.92 -8.73 8.67
C ILE A 217 -1.81 -7.89 7.75
N VAL A 218 -3.07 -7.71 8.14
CA VAL A 218 -4.03 -6.86 7.45
C VAL A 218 -3.58 -5.40 7.46
N GLY A 219 -3.12 -4.90 8.62
CA GLY A 219 -2.56 -3.55 8.73
C GLY A 219 -1.38 -3.32 7.79
N PHE A 220 -0.47 -4.28 7.68
CA PHE A 220 0.62 -4.26 6.71
C PHE A 220 0.11 -4.26 5.26
N SER A 221 -0.96 -5.00 4.95
CA SER A 221 -1.58 -5.02 3.61
C SER A 221 -2.24 -3.70 3.18
N PHE A 222 -2.54 -2.80 4.13
CA PHE A 222 -3.04 -1.45 3.82
C PHE A 222 -1.94 -0.39 3.77
N GLN A 223 -0.69 -0.77 4.05
CA GLN A 223 0.45 0.11 3.88
C GLN A 223 0.59 0.51 2.40
N GLY A 224 0.99 1.75 2.16
CA GLY A 224 1.16 2.30 0.81
C GLY A 224 -0.07 3.01 0.26
N THR A 225 -1.24 2.83 0.90
CA THR A 225 -2.45 3.61 0.55
C THR A 225 -2.25 5.10 0.80
N GLU A 226 -1.34 5.46 1.71
CA GLU A 226 -1.01 6.84 2.04
C GLU A 226 -0.20 7.56 0.94
N LEU A 227 0.53 6.84 0.08
CA LEU A 227 1.25 7.48 -1.05
C LEU A 227 0.30 8.14 -2.04
N ILE A 228 -0.91 7.59 -2.19
CA ILE A 228 -1.96 8.19 -3.02
C ILE A 228 -2.29 9.60 -2.48
N GLY A 229 -2.35 9.74 -1.15
CA GLY A 229 -2.58 11.02 -0.48
C GLY A 229 -1.44 12.03 -0.69
N ILE A 230 -0.18 11.57 -0.58
CA ILE A 230 1.00 12.43 -0.83
C ILE A 230 1.05 12.87 -2.29
N ALA A 231 0.90 11.92 -3.24
CA ALA A 231 0.90 12.20 -4.67
C ALA A 231 -0.24 13.16 -5.08
N ALA A 232 -1.40 13.06 -4.42
CA ALA A 232 -2.50 14.00 -4.59
C ALA A 232 -2.13 15.41 -4.08
N GLY A 233 -1.44 15.52 -2.94
CA GLY A 233 -0.95 16.80 -2.38
C GLY A 233 0.11 17.49 -3.25
N GLU A 234 0.93 16.71 -3.97
CA GLU A 234 1.97 17.23 -4.88
C GLU A 234 1.46 17.58 -6.30
N SER A 235 0.18 17.29 -6.59
CA SER A 235 -0.39 17.52 -7.91
C SER A 235 -0.59 19.01 -8.24
N LYS A 236 -0.65 19.35 -9.54
CA LYS A 236 -0.68 20.74 -10.04
C LYS A 236 -1.85 21.60 -9.51
N ASP A 237 -2.94 20.99 -9.06
CA ASP A 237 -4.12 21.68 -8.52
C ASP A 237 -4.74 20.88 -7.34
N PRO A 238 -4.18 20.94 -6.12
CA PRO A 238 -4.64 20.12 -5.00
C PRO A 238 -6.10 20.39 -4.62
N GLY A 239 -6.56 21.64 -4.71
CA GLY A 239 -7.90 22.06 -4.29
C GLY A 239 -9.02 21.91 -5.33
N LYS A 240 -8.69 21.71 -6.61
CA LYS A 240 -9.67 21.56 -7.71
C LYS A 240 -9.60 20.21 -8.41
N THR A 241 -8.49 19.49 -8.28
CA THR A 241 -8.32 18.23 -9.00
C THR A 241 -9.09 17.13 -8.31
N SER A 242 -9.77 16.32 -9.13
CA SER A 242 -10.40 15.05 -8.82
C SER A 242 -9.55 14.06 -8.00
N LEU A 243 -8.28 14.36 -7.69
CA LEU A 243 -7.32 13.54 -6.95
C LEU A 243 -7.48 13.56 -5.43
N VAL A 244 -8.03 14.61 -4.79
CA VAL A 244 -8.43 14.50 -3.35
C VAL A 244 -9.65 13.61 -3.22
N ARG A 245 -10.59 13.72 -4.18
CA ARG A 245 -11.66 12.73 -4.35
C ARG A 245 -11.09 11.36 -4.74
N CYS A 246 -10.06 11.28 -5.56
CA CYS A 246 -9.43 10.03 -5.95
C CYS A 246 -8.57 9.43 -4.83
N ALA A 247 -8.06 10.18 -3.86
CA ALA A 247 -7.46 9.63 -2.64
C ALA A 247 -8.55 9.04 -1.73
N ARG A 248 -9.72 9.70 -1.65
CA ARG A 248 -10.90 9.16 -0.96
C ARG A 248 -11.47 7.92 -1.67
N TYR A 249 -11.63 7.94 -2.99
CA TYR A 249 -12.18 6.84 -3.79
C TYR A 249 -11.16 5.74 -4.12
N SER A 250 -9.88 6.05 -4.32
CA SER A 250 -8.81 5.05 -4.51
C SER A 250 -8.30 4.48 -3.20
N GLY A 251 -8.38 5.24 -2.10
CA GLY A 251 -8.26 4.68 -0.75
C GLY A 251 -9.37 3.66 -0.49
N VAL A 252 -10.61 3.98 -0.88
CA VAL A 252 -11.72 3.00 -0.88
C VAL A 252 -11.51 1.88 -1.90
N PHE A 253 -11.00 2.14 -3.10
CA PHE A 253 -10.77 1.10 -4.11
C PHE A 253 -9.64 0.14 -3.71
N CYS A 254 -8.55 0.67 -3.19
CA CYS A 254 -7.46 -0.13 -2.65
C CYS A 254 -7.89 -0.84 -1.37
N CYS A 255 -8.71 -0.19 -0.53
CA CYS A 255 -9.25 -0.82 0.66
C CYS A 255 -10.21 -1.97 0.29
N SER A 256 -11.05 -1.75 -0.72
CA SER A 256 -11.94 -2.75 -1.31
C SER A 256 -11.16 -3.90 -1.95
N ILE A 257 -10.13 -3.65 -2.76
CA ILE A 257 -9.30 -4.70 -3.37
C ILE A 257 -8.57 -5.51 -2.30
N SER A 258 -7.98 -4.85 -1.30
CA SER A 258 -7.32 -5.52 -0.19
C SER A 258 -8.31 -6.32 0.66
N SER A 259 -9.59 -5.91 0.74
CA SER A 259 -10.65 -6.64 1.47
C SER A 259 -11.36 -7.73 0.65
N LEU A 260 -11.22 -7.72 -0.69
CA LEU A 260 -11.80 -8.72 -1.60
C LEU A 260 -10.91 -9.96 -1.81
N SER A 261 -9.70 -9.96 -1.23
CA SER A 261 -8.71 -11.05 -1.30
C SER A 261 -8.58 -11.74 0.05
#